data_AF-A0A8S1S7V4-F1
#
_entry.id   AF-A0A8S1S7V4-F1
#
_cell.length_a   1.000
_cell.length_b   1.000
_cell.length_c   1.000
_cell.angle_alpha   90.00
_cell.angle_beta   90.00
_cell.angle_gamma   90.00
#
_symmetry.space_group_name_H-M   'P 1'
#
loop_
_entity.id
_entity.type
_entity.pdbx_description
1 polymer ?
#
loop_
_entity_poly.entity_id
_entity_poly.type
_entity_poly.pdbx_seq_one_letter_code
_entity_poly.pdbx_strand_id
1 'polypeptide(L)'
;MKDSKWIEQHEQWRYNFREITYNGEYKNGKKIGYWKTIQKEEETIGGGLYDLNGIQDGKWVELNDSYDQEDSAITYNGEYQNGRKCGKWETVYDQNGVIGGGIYDEIGLKNGEWVELYCEWKIDYKEITIKGEYNRGKKCGKWETSGVIYGANQKKENIEYDDQGLGI
;
A
#
# COMPACT_ATOMS: atom_id res chain seq x y z
N MET A 1 -3.85 -26.37 -15.17
CA MET A 1 -2.70 -25.66 -14.56
C MET A 1 -2.40 -24.46 -15.45
N LYS A 2 -2.24 -23.26 -14.88
CA LYS A 2 -1.91 -22.07 -15.69
C LYS A 2 -0.43 -22.17 -16.12
N ASP A 3 -0.19 -22.13 -17.41
CA ASP A 3 1.14 -22.09 -18.06
C ASP A 3 1.01 -21.19 -19.29
N SER A 4 1.83 -20.13 -19.41
CA SER A 4 1.82 -19.03 -20.41
C SER A 4 1.28 -17.69 -19.88
N LYS A 5 0.97 -16.75 -20.79
CA LYS A 5 0.51 -15.39 -20.49
C LYS A 5 -0.95 -15.37 -20.06
N TRP A 6 -1.25 -14.61 -19.02
CA TRP A 6 -2.60 -14.45 -18.48
C TRP A 6 -2.94 -13.00 -18.23
N ILE A 7 -4.24 -12.74 -18.36
CA ILE A 7 -4.91 -11.51 -17.93
C ILE A 7 -5.88 -11.96 -16.85
N GLU A 8 -5.75 -11.43 -15.65
CA GLU A 8 -6.66 -11.67 -14.53
C GLU A 8 -7.52 -10.43 -14.32
N GLN A 9 -8.84 -10.60 -14.25
CA GLN A 9 -9.74 -9.49 -13.93
C GLN A 9 -9.86 -9.33 -12.41
N HIS A 10 -9.90 -8.08 -11.94
CA HIS A 10 -10.24 -7.78 -10.56
C HIS A 10 -11.73 -8.12 -10.31
N GLU A 11 -12.03 -8.92 -9.28
CA GLU A 11 -13.32 -9.61 -9.13
C GLU A 11 -14.54 -8.72 -8.79
N GLN A 12 -14.36 -7.40 -8.63
CA GLN A 12 -15.44 -6.51 -8.20
C GLN A 12 -15.97 -5.65 -9.34
N TRP A 13 -16.78 -6.25 -10.22
CA TRP A 13 -17.56 -5.47 -11.20
C TRP A 13 -18.78 -4.85 -10.51
N ARG A 14 -18.73 -3.54 -10.27
CA ARG A 14 -19.85 -2.72 -9.75
C ARG A 14 -19.92 -1.42 -10.53
N TYR A 15 -21.10 -0.82 -10.62
CA TYR A 15 -21.43 0.28 -11.54
C TYR A 15 -20.55 1.55 -11.44
N ASN A 16 -19.72 1.72 -10.40
CA ASN A 16 -18.82 2.87 -10.23
C ASN A 16 -17.38 2.44 -9.87
N PHE A 17 -16.94 1.27 -10.34
CA PHE A 17 -15.62 0.73 -10.02
C PHE A 17 -14.71 0.79 -11.26
N ARG A 18 -13.43 1.08 -11.04
CA ARG A 18 -12.40 1.07 -12.07
C ARG A 18 -12.18 -0.37 -12.54
N GLU A 19 -12.07 -0.52 -13.85
CA GLU A 19 -11.67 -1.78 -14.45
C GLU A 19 -10.17 -1.97 -14.28
N ILE A 20 -9.80 -3.01 -13.52
CA ILE A 20 -8.42 -3.36 -13.19
C ILE A 20 -8.14 -4.78 -13.67
N THR A 21 -7.01 -4.95 -14.36
CA THR A 21 -6.50 -6.25 -14.79
C THR A 21 -5.06 -6.46 -14.33
N TYR A 22 -4.69 -7.72 -14.12
CA TYR A 22 -3.32 -8.13 -13.79
C TYR A 22 -2.76 -8.97 -14.91
N ASN A 23 -1.69 -8.48 -15.54
CA ASN A 23 -1.11 -9.07 -16.72
C ASN A 23 0.28 -9.61 -16.42
N GLY A 24 0.51 -10.89 -16.72
CA GLY A 24 1.81 -11.50 -16.53
C GLY A 24 1.86 -12.93 -17.03
N GLU A 25 2.88 -13.66 -16.61
CA GLU A 25 3.10 -15.05 -17.02
C GLU A 25 2.96 -16.00 -15.83
N TYR A 26 2.37 -17.16 -16.11
CA TYR A 26 2.32 -18.29 -15.20
C TYR A 26 3.25 -19.40 -15.68
N LYS A 27 3.89 -20.07 -14.72
CA LYS A 27 4.61 -21.33 -14.91
C LYS A 27 4.29 -22.30 -13.78
N ASN A 28 3.81 -23.49 -14.12
CA ASN A 28 3.36 -24.52 -13.19
C ASN A 28 2.33 -23.99 -12.17
N GLY A 29 1.43 -23.10 -12.61
CA GLY A 29 0.43 -22.47 -11.74
C GLY A 29 0.96 -21.36 -10.82
N LYS A 30 2.22 -20.94 -10.95
CA LYS A 30 2.83 -19.83 -10.20
C LYS A 30 3.04 -18.61 -11.09
N LYS A 31 2.79 -17.41 -10.56
CA LYS A 31 3.16 -16.15 -11.22
C LYS A 31 4.68 -16.07 -11.34
N ILE A 32 5.20 -15.72 -12.51
CA ILE A 32 6.64 -15.53 -12.73
C ILE A 32 6.89 -14.23 -13.51
N GLY A 33 8.10 -13.68 -13.37
CA GLY A 33 8.52 -12.51 -14.11
C GLY A 33 7.74 -11.25 -13.71
N TYR A 34 7.75 -10.25 -14.59
CA TYR A 34 7.06 -8.99 -14.33
C TYR A 34 5.55 -9.14 -14.50
N TRP A 35 4.84 -8.71 -13.47
CA TRP A 35 3.40 -8.57 -13.45
C TRP A 35 3.03 -7.10 -13.43
N LYS A 36 2.08 -6.71 -14.27
CA LYS A 36 1.58 -5.34 -14.38
C LYS A 36 0.13 -5.28 -13.91
N THR A 37 -0.20 -4.28 -13.11
CA THR A 37 -1.58 -3.91 -12.82
C THR A 37 -1.98 -2.81 -13.79
N ILE A 38 -3.04 -3.04 -14.56
CA ILE A 38 -3.48 -2.16 -15.63
C ILE A 38 -4.89 -1.63 -15.32
N GLN A 39 -5.06 -0.32 -15.40
CA GLN A 39 -6.35 0.36 -15.40
C GLN A 39 -6.74 0.70 -16.84
N LYS A 40 -8.00 0.39 -17.21
CA LYS A 40 -8.59 0.74 -18.53
C LYS A 40 -7.65 0.49 -19.72
N GLU A 41 -7.37 -0.79 -19.98
CA GLU A 41 -6.61 -1.37 -21.11
C GLU A 41 -5.18 -0.86 -21.38
N GLU A 42 -4.75 0.32 -20.92
CA GLU A 42 -3.45 0.89 -21.31
C GLU A 42 -2.62 1.53 -20.17
N GLU A 43 -3.23 1.91 -19.05
CA GLU A 43 -2.51 2.59 -17.97
C GLU A 43 -1.92 1.59 -16.97
N THR A 44 -0.59 1.44 -16.94
CA THR A 44 0.08 0.63 -15.90
C THR A 44 0.16 1.43 -14.60
N ILE A 45 -0.60 0.99 -13.60
CA ILE A 45 -0.73 1.66 -12.30
C ILE A 45 -0.04 0.92 -11.16
N GLY A 46 0.49 -0.28 -11.43
CA GLY A 46 1.25 -1.02 -10.43
C GLY A 46 1.83 -2.35 -10.89
N GLY A 47 2.21 -3.17 -9.92
CA GLY A 47 2.81 -4.49 -10.13
C GLY A 47 4.28 -4.55 -9.72
N GLY A 48 4.96 -5.62 -10.12
CA GLY A 48 6.34 -5.90 -9.73
C GLY A 48 6.83 -7.26 -10.24
N LEU A 49 7.97 -7.71 -9.74
CA LEU A 49 8.63 -8.94 -10.19
C LEU A 49 8.33 -10.11 -9.25
N TYR A 50 7.92 -11.24 -9.83
CA TYR A 50 7.92 -12.54 -9.17
C TYR A 50 9.12 -13.37 -9.62
N ASP A 51 9.74 -14.07 -8.68
CA ASP A 51 10.77 -15.08 -8.95
C ASP A 51 10.16 -16.35 -9.58
N LEU A 52 11.00 -17.36 -9.86
CA LEU A 52 10.56 -18.64 -10.43
C LEU A 52 9.70 -19.49 -9.49
N ASN A 53 9.65 -19.14 -8.21
CA ASN A 53 8.84 -19.81 -7.19
C ASN A 53 7.50 -19.12 -6.93
N GLY A 54 7.23 -17.99 -7.58
CA GLY A 54 6.04 -17.17 -7.33
C GLY A 54 6.16 -16.24 -6.14
N ILE A 55 7.38 -15.91 -5.74
CA ILE A 55 7.70 -15.04 -4.60
C ILE A 55 8.02 -13.64 -5.13
N GLN A 56 7.44 -12.61 -4.50
CA GLN A 56 7.70 -11.21 -4.87
C GLN A 56 9.16 -10.84 -4.55
N ASP A 57 9.81 -10.15 -5.49
CA ASP A 57 11.18 -9.68 -5.36
C ASP A 57 11.37 -8.34 -6.07
N GLY A 58 12.33 -7.53 -5.62
CA GLY A 58 12.66 -6.24 -6.22
C GLY A 58 11.58 -5.16 -6.01
N LYS A 59 11.44 -4.23 -6.96
CA LYS A 59 10.54 -3.08 -6.85
C LYS A 59 9.08 -3.43 -7.09
N TRP A 60 8.22 -2.84 -6.29
CA TRP A 60 6.78 -3.07 -6.29
C TRP A 60 5.99 -1.78 -6.11
N VAL A 61 4.86 -1.73 -6.80
CA VAL A 61 3.80 -0.74 -6.63
C VAL A 61 2.51 -1.50 -6.35
N GLU A 62 2.03 -1.38 -5.11
CA GLU A 62 0.76 -1.96 -4.66
C GLU A 62 -0.34 -0.92 -4.68
N LEU A 63 -1.56 -1.36 -4.95
CA LEU A 63 -2.74 -0.52 -4.90
C LEU A 63 -3.34 -0.63 -3.50
N ASN A 64 -3.88 0.47 -2.97
CA ASN A 64 -4.75 0.40 -1.81
C ASN A 64 -5.97 -0.48 -2.10
N ASP A 65 -6.48 -1.17 -1.07
CA ASP A 65 -7.64 -2.08 -1.18
C ASP A 65 -8.89 -1.44 -1.80
N SER A 66 -8.98 -0.12 -1.73
CA SER A 66 -10.09 0.66 -2.26
C SER A 66 -9.79 1.35 -3.56
N TYR A 67 -8.63 1.11 -4.19
CA TYR A 67 -8.19 1.78 -5.41
C TYR A 67 -9.18 1.64 -6.55
N ASP A 68 -9.93 0.54 -6.57
CA ASP A 68 -10.99 0.29 -7.55
C ASP A 68 -12.17 1.27 -7.43
N GLN A 69 -12.30 2.02 -6.34
CA GLN A 69 -13.33 3.04 -6.17
C GLN A 69 -12.90 4.37 -6.82
N GLU A 70 -13.85 5.09 -7.43
CA GLU A 70 -13.60 6.31 -8.21
C GLU A 70 -12.69 7.34 -7.51
N ASP A 71 -12.85 7.52 -6.20
CA ASP A 71 -12.13 8.54 -5.42
C ASP A 71 -10.80 8.08 -4.81
N SER A 72 -10.40 6.81 -4.97
CA SER A 72 -9.17 6.29 -4.35
C SER A 72 -8.04 6.21 -5.37
N ALA A 73 -6.92 6.87 -5.10
CA ALA A 73 -5.73 6.83 -5.97
C ALA A 73 -4.44 6.59 -5.18
N ILE A 74 -4.55 5.79 -4.11
CA ILE A 74 -3.43 5.52 -3.20
C ILE A 74 -2.66 4.30 -3.67
N THR A 75 -1.33 4.46 -3.80
CA THR A 75 -0.40 3.36 -4.04
C THR A 75 0.67 3.27 -2.95
N TYR A 76 1.21 2.06 -2.77
CA TYR A 76 2.34 1.79 -1.88
C TYR A 76 3.53 1.33 -2.70
N ASN A 77 4.61 2.10 -2.65
CA ASN A 77 5.80 1.88 -3.46
C ASN A 77 6.93 1.42 -2.55
N GLY A 78 7.63 0.36 -2.93
CA GLY A 78 8.77 -0.10 -2.17
C GLY A 78 9.42 -1.32 -2.79
N GLU A 79 10.18 -2.04 -1.97
CA GLU A 79 10.88 -3.24 -2.39
C GLU A 79 10.46 -4.45 -1.57
N TYR A 80 10.42 -5.58 -2.27
CA TYR A 80 10.30 -6.91 -1.70
C TYR A 80 11.65 -7.62 -1.79
N GLN A 81 11.94 -8.42 -0.77
CA GLN A 81 13.03 -9.39 -0.78
C GLN A 81 12.49 -10.70 -0.24
N ASN A 82 12.55 -11.77 -1.05
CA ASN A 82 12.01 -13.09 -0.69
C ASN A 82 10.56 -13.04 -0.17
N GLY A 83 9.71 -12.23 -0.79
CA GLY A 83 8.29 -12.14 -0.44
C GLY A 83 8.00 -11.32 0.83
N ARG A 84 9.00 -10.61 1.37
CA ARG A 84 8.83 -9.67 2.47
C ARG A 84 9.11 -8.25 2.04
N LYS A 85 8.28 -7.30 2.47
CA LYS A 85 8.58 -5.87 2.31
C LYS A 85 9.88 -5.55 3.05
N CYS A 86 10.77 -4.79 2.43
CA CYS A 86 12.03 -4.39 3.04
C CYS A 86 12.36 -2.93 2.71
N GLY A 87 13.16 -2.30 3.56
CA GLY A 87 13.65 -0.95 3.33
C GLY A 87 12.54 0.09 3.33
N LYS A 88 12.75 1.18 2.59
CA LYS A 88 11.81 2.31 2.53
C LYS A 88 10.59 1.93 1.72
N TRP A 89 9.42 2.21 2.28
CA TRP A 89 8.13 2.13 1.62
C TRP A 89 7.43 3.48 1.68
N GLU A 90 6.88 3.92 0.56
CA GLU A 90 6.22 5.21 0.39
C GLU A 90 4.74 5.00 0.10
N THR A 91 3.89 5.79 0.74
CA THR A 91 2.47 5.90 0.41
C THR A 91 2.30 7.12 -0.48
N VAL A 92 1.80 6.91 -1.70
CA VAL A 92 1.65 7.95 -2.71
C VAL A 92 0.17 8.15 -2.99
N TYR A 93 -0.26 9.41 -3.08
CA TYR A 93 -1.62 9.75 -3.49
C TYR A 93 -1.58 10.48 -4.82
N ASP A 94 -1.89 9.74 -5.89
CA ASP A 94 -1.90 10.23 -7.28
C ASP A 94 -0.68 11.12 -7.60
N GLN A 95 -0.90 12.32 -8.18
CA GLN A 95 0.12 13.31 -8.51
C GLN A 95 0.54 14.18 -7.32
N ASN A 96 -0.15 14.06 -6.16
CA ASN A 96 0.13 14.87 -4.98
C ASN A 96 1.41 14.43 -4.25
N GLY A 97 2.01 13.30 -4.67
CA GLY A 97 3.30 12.83 -4.19
C GLY A 97 3.20 11.93 -2.96
N VAL A 98 4.32 11.83 -2.24
CA VAL A 98 4.45 10.95 -1.06
C VAL A 98 3.74 11.60 0.13
N ILE A 99 2.68 10.95 0.61
CA ILE A 99 1.87 11.40 1.76
C ILE A 99 2.11 10.56 3.02
N GLY A 100 2.88 9.48 2.93
CA GLY A 100 3.22 8.66 4.07
C GLY A 100 4.22 7.56 3.76
N GLY A 101 4.34 6.60 4.66
CA GLY A 101 5.31 5.51 4.56
C GLY A 101 6.24 5.41 5.77
N GLY A 102 7.26 4.58 5.62
CA GLY A 102 8.23 4.28 6.66
C GLY A 102 9.21 3.20 6.22
N ILE A 103 9.86 2.56 7.19
CA ILE A 103 10.88 1.54 6.92
C ILE A 103 10.43 0.18 7.44
N TYR A 104 10.55 -0.84 6.60
CA TYR A 104 10.52 -2.23 7.01
C TYR A 104 11.94 -2.73 7.30
N ASP A 105 12.09 -3.48 8.39
CA ASP A 105 13.34 -4.15 8.73
C ASP A 105 13.62 -5.39 7.86
N GLU A 106 14.74 -6.06 8.09
CA GLU A 106 15.20 -7.22 7.32
C GLU A 106 14.26 -8.45 7.41
N ILE A 107 13.37 -8.47 8.41
CA ILE A 107 12.38 -9.54 8.58
C ILE A 107 10.97 -9.09 8.15
N GLY A 108 10.84 -7.90 7.59
CA GLY A 108 9.60 -7.36 7.04
C GLY A 108 8.64 -6.77 8.06
N LEU A 109 9.15 -6.34 9.22
CA LEU A 109 8.37 -5.63 10.23
C LEU A 109 8.60 -4.12 10.12
N LYS A 110 7.53 -3.35 10.30
CA LYS A 110 7.62 -1.89 10.41
C LYS A 110 8.55 -1.51 11.57
N ASN A 111 9.47 -0.59 11.32
CA ASN A 111 10.41 -0.12 12.33
C ASN A 111 10.74 1.38 12.13
N GLY A 112 10.94 2.11 13.23
CA GLY A 112 11.23 3.54 13.22
C GLY A 112 9.99 4.41 12.96
N GLU A 113 10.20 5.60 12.42
CA GLU A 113 9.12 6.55 12.12
C GLU A 113 8.22 6.05 10.98
N TRP A 114 6.91 6.21 11.17
CA TRP A 114 5.89 5.90 10.20
C TRP A 114 4.85 7.00 10.11
N VAL A 115 4.38 7.26 8.90
CA VAL A 115 3.20 8.06 8.62
C VAL A 115 2.18 7.16 7.92
N GLU A 116 1.03 6.96 8.55
CA GLU A 116 -0.04 6.09 8.08
C GLU A 116 -1.28 6.89 7.70
N LEU A 117 -2.09 6.36 6.78
CA LEU A 117 -3.41 6.91 6.49
C LEU A 117 -4.43 6.34 7.48
N TYR A 118 -5.27 7.21 8.03
CA TYR A 118 -6.39 6.76 8.86
C TYR A 118 -7.44 6.07 7.99
N CYS A 119 -7.94 4.93 8.46
CA CYS A 119 -8.86 4.04 7.74
C CYS A 119 -10.18 4.70 7.29
N GLU A 120 -10.54 5.87 7.84
CA GLU A 120 -11.73 6.64 7.47
C GLU A 120 -11.47 7.78 6.48
N TRP A 121 -10.34 7.75 5.76
CA TRP A 121 -9.98 8.72 4.69
C TRP A 121 -11.13 9.03 3.72
N LYS A 122 -12.08 8.10 3.58
CA LYS A 122 -13.20 8.19 2.65
C LYS A 122 -14.40 9.01 3.10
N ILE A 123 -14.51 9.41 4.37
CA ILE A 123 -15.83 9.86 4.84
C ILE A 123 -16.10 11.36 4.56
N ASP A 124 -15.15 12.29 4.60
CA ASP A 124 -15.52 13.73 4.48
C ASP A 124 -14.37 14.70 4.08
N TYR A 125 -13.62 14.44 2.99
CA TYR A 125 -12.55 15.36 2.54
C TYR A 125 -11.47 15.64 3.60
N LYS A 126 -11.19 14.66 4.47
CA LYS A 126 -10.20 14.78 5.54
C LYS A 126 -8.97 13.96 5.19
N GLU A 127 -7.86 14.64 4.96
CA GLU A 127 -6.57 13.97 4.92
C GLU A 127 -6.15 13.71 6.37
N ILE A 128 -6.48 12.51 6.88
CA ILE A 128 -6.10 12.12 8.23
C ILE A 128 -4.89 11.21 8.12
N THR A 129 -3.75 11.72 8.57
CA THR A 129 -2.53 10.94 8.75
C THR A 129 -2.29 10.70 10.23
N ILE A 130 -1.68 9.57 10.55
CA ILE A 130 -1.18 9.30 11.89
C ILE A 130 0.32 9.08 11.80
N LYS A 131 1.08 9.92 12.49
CA LYS A 131 2.53 9.80 12.59
C LYS A 131 2.91 9.22 13.94
N GLY A 132 3.81 8.25 13.96
CA GLY A 132 4.40 7.75 15.20
C GLY A 132 5.54 6.80 14.92
N GLU A 133 5.91 6.01 15.93
CA GLU A 133 7.00 5.06 15.83
C GLU A 133 6.53 3.62 15.94
N TYR A 134 7.20 2.77 15.18
CA TYR A 134 7.11 1.33 15.28
C TYR A 134 8.40 0.75 15.85
N ASN A 135 8.26 -0.26 16.72
CA ASN A 135 9.33 -1.13 17.14
C ASN A 135 8.94 -2.58 16.80
N ARG A 136 9.66 -3.18 15.84
CA ARG A 136 9.43 -4.58 15.39
C ARG A 136 7.95 -4.88 15.13
N GLY A 137 7.31 -4.01 14.36
CA GLY A 137 5.91 -4.19 13.92
C GLY A 137 4.86 -3.77 14.95
N LYS A 138 5.24 -3.30 16.14
CA LYS A 138 4.32 -2.75 17.14
C LYS A 138 4.41 -1.23 17.21
N LYS A 139 3.26 -0.55 17.26
CA LYS A 139 3.20 0.88 17.54
C LYS A 139 3.76 1.13 18.94
N CYS A 140 4.59 2.15 19.12
CA CYS A 140 5.13 2.52 20.43
C CYS A 140 5.23 4.05 20.54
N GLY A 141 5.26 4.54 21.78
CA GLY A 141 5.40 5.96 22.06
C GLY A 141 4.19 6.77 21.62
N LYS A 142 4.42 8.03 21.27
CA LYS A 142 3.36 8.98 20.94
C LYS A 142 3.04 8.95 19.46
N TRP A 143 1.75 8.80 19.17
CA TRP A 143 1.17 8.83 17.84
C TRP A 143 0.31 10.08 17.68
N GLU A 144 0.70 10.94 16.76
CA GLU A 144 0.03 12.20 16.44
C GLU A 144 -0.88 12.00 15.23
N THR A 145 -2.19 12.15 15.42
CA THR A 145 -3.18 12.20 14.35
C THR A 145 -3.30 13.63 13.87
N SER A 146 -2.99 13.87 12.58
CA SER A 146 -3.14 15.16 11.92
C SER A 146 -4.25 15.08 10.86
N GLY A 147 -5.25 15.96 10.97
CA GLY A 147 -6.30 16.12 9.96
C GLY A 147 -6.17 17.43 9.20
N VAL A 148 -6.17 17.36 7.86
CA VAL A 148 -6.42 18.52 6.99
C VAL A 148 -7.88 18.51 6.59
N ILE A 149 -8.63 19.54 7.00
CA ILE A 149 -10.05 19.71 6.64
C ILE A 149 -10.13 20.97 5.77
N TYR A 150 -10.57 20.83 4.52
CA TYR A 150 -10.65 21.94 3.55
C TYR A 150 -9.36 22.76 3.42
N GLY A 151 -8.19 22.12 3.48
CA GLY A 151 -6.88 22.79 3.40
C GLY A 151 -6.40 23.47 4.69
N ALA A 152 -7.16 23.37 5.79
CA ALA A 152 -6.76 23.85 7.11
C ALA A 152 -6.35 22.69 8.03
N ASN A 153 -5.17 22.80 8.65
CA ASN A 153 -4.74 21.90 9.73
C ASN A 153 -5.65 22.13 10.95
N GLN A 154 -6.52 21.17 11.28
CA GLN A 154 -7.57 21.41 12.28
C GLN A 154 -7.59 20.44 13.46
N LYS A 155 -6.89 19.30 13.41
CA LYS A 155 -6.94 18.34 14.52
C LYS A 155 -5.58 17.71 14.77
N LYS A 156 -5.09 17.85 16.00
CA LYS A 156 -3.95 17.12 16.56
C LYS A 156 -4.45 16.38 17.78
N GLU A 157 -4.56 15.07 17.67
CA GLU A 157 -4.85 14.18 18.80
C GLU A 157 -3.64 13.28 19.01
N ASN A 158 -3.30 13.04 20.27
CA ASN A 158 -2.21 12.14 20.62
C ASN A 158 -2.78 10.88 21.25
N ILE A 159 -2.35 9.74 20.75
CA ILE A 159 -2.54 8.43 21.38
C ILE A 159 -1.15 7.95 21.79
N GLU A 160 -1.01 7.46 23.01
CA GLU A 160 0.25 6.91 23.48
C GLU A 160 0.13 5.39 23.56
N TYR A 161 1.19 4.70 23.16
CA TYR A 161 1.26 3.24 23.16
C TYR A 161 2.47 2.78 23.97
N ASP A 162 2.29 1.71 24.73
CA ASP A 162 3.39 1.01 25.38
C ASP A 162 4.25 0.22 24.38
N ASP A 163 5.33 -0.40 24.86
CA ASP A 163 6.22 -1.23 24.05
C ASP A 163 5.55 -2.52 23.52
N GLN A 164 4.34 -2.83 23.98
CA GLN A 164 3.53 -3.94 23.49
C GLN A 164 2.52 -3.51 22.43
N GLY A 165 2.39 -2.21 22.16
CA GLY A 165 1.42 -1.65 21.23
C GLY A 165 0.01 -1.50 21.80
N LEU A 166 -0.12 -1.49 23.13
CA LEU A 166 -1.39 -1.23 23.81
C LEU A 166 -1.51 0.26 24.12
N GLY A 167 -2.67 0.84 23.84
CA GLY A 167 -2.96 2.24 24.14
C GLY A 167 -3.04 2.49 25.64
N ILE A 168 -2.45 3.58 26.11
CA ILE A 168 -2.42 3.98 27.53
C ILE A 168 -3.23 5.26 27.81
#